data_AF-A0A947CLS5-F1
#
_entry.id   AF-A0A947CLS5-F1
#
_cell.length_a   1.000
_cell.length_b   1.000
_cell.length_c   1.000
_cell.angle_alpha   90.00
_cell.angle_beta   90.00
_cell.angle_gamma   90.00
#
_symmetry.space_group_name_H-M   'P 1'
#
loop_
_entity.id
_entity.type
_entity.pdbx_description
1 polymer ?
#
loop_
_entity_poly.entity_id
_entity_poly.type
_entity_poly.pdbx_seq_one_letter_code
_entity_poly.pdbx_strand_id
1 'polypeptide(L)'
;FDRATPGLGTWLVLIASWLFAISTMISWSYYGEQGMVYLLGEWSVLPYKVVYCLLIIVATLGFITTDAELDNLTALGTGVMLWANIPIMVIFGAVAMRAYHEYMGRLKRGEMDPPHDAPSIEDVVGGRDVEE
;
A
#
# COMPACT_ATOMS: atom_id res chain seq x y z
N PHE A 1 -17.63 -1.69 -25.77
CA PHE A 1 -18.69 -2.12 -24.83
C PHE A 1 -19.99 -1.38 -25.07
N ASP A 2 -20.01 -0.04 -25.07
CA ASP A 2 -21.24 0.73 -25.29
C ASP A 2 -21.83 0.63 -26.72
N ARG A 3 -20.99 0.29 -27.71
CA ARG A 3 -21.42 -0.06 -29.08
C ARG A 3 -22.03 -1.47 -29.23
N ALA A 4 -21.84 -2.36 -28.26
CA ALA A 4 -22.25 -3.76 -28.35
C ALA A 4 -23.54 -4.05 -27.56
N THR A 5 -23.78 -3.35 -26.45
CA THR A 5 -25.03 -3.37 -25.67
C THR A 5 -25.20 -2.00 -25.00
N PRO A 6 -26.26 -1.23 -25.33
CA PRO A 6 -26.46 0.10 -24.75
C PRO A 6 -26.52 0.05 -23.22
N GLY A 7 -25.70 0.85 -22.53
CA GLY A 7 -25.73 1.00 -21.08
C GLY A 7 -24.91 -0.02 -20.28
N LEU A 8 -24.52 -1.16 -20.87
CA LEU A 8 -23.68 -2.16 -20.19
C LEU A 8 -22.26 -1.61 -19.95
N GLY A 9 -21.74 -0.81 -20.88
CA GLY A 9 -20.45 -0.12 -20.71
C GLY A 9 -20.46 0.84 -19.53
N THR A 10 -21.52 1.65 -19.39
CA THR A 10 -21.64 2.64 -18.31
C THR A 10 -21.67 1.98 -16.94
N TRP A 11 -22.56 0.99 -16.72
CA TRP A 11 -22.68 0.33 -15.42
C TRP A 11 -21.41 -0.45 -15.04
N LEU A 12 -20.79 -1.13 -16.02
CA LEU A 12 -19.56 -1.89 -15.77
C LEU A 12 -18.41 -0.96 -15.39
N VAL A 13 -18.23 0.16 -16.10
CA VAL A 13 -17.18 1.15 -15.78
C VAL A 13 -17.44 1.79 -14.42
N LEU A 14 -18.69 2.10 -14.09
CA LEU A 14 -19.05 2.71 -12.80
C LEU A 14 -18.71 1.78 -11.63
N ILE A 15 -19.13 0.52 -11.70
CA ILE A 15 -18.84 -0.48 -10.66
C ILE A 15 -17.35 -0.77 -10.58
N ALA A 16 -16.67 -0.95 -11.72
CA ALA A 16 -15.23 -1.20 -11.76
C ALA A 16 -14.44 -0.03 -11.16
N SER A 17 -14.77 1.21 -11.54
CA SER A 17 -14.14 2.42 -11.00
C SER A 17 -14.40 2.58 -9.50
N TRP A 18 -15.61 2.25 -9.03
CA TRP A 18 -15.97 2.33 -7.62
C TRP A 18 -15.20 1.31 -6.78
N LEU A 19 -15.13 0.06 -7.23
CA LEU A 19 -14.34 -0.99 -6.56
C LEU A 19 -12.84 -0.65 -6.57
N PHE A 20 -12.33 -0.09 -7.67
CA PHE A 20 -10.95 0.37 -7.79
C PHE A 20 -10.64 1.52 -6.82
N ALA A 21 -11.54 2.50 -6.68
CA ALA A 21 -11.37 3.58 -5.73
C ALA A 21 -11.31 3.07 -4.28
N ILE A 22 -12.18 2.11 -3.92
CA ILE A 22 -12.19 1.50 -2.58
C ILE A 22 -10.89 0.74 -2.30
N SER A 23 -10.44 -0.12 -3.22
CA SER A 23 -9.20 -0.88 -3.01
C SER A 23 -7.96 0.02 -2.90
N THR A 24 -7.97 1.14 -3.64
CA THR A 24 -6.95 2.18 -3.56
C THR A 24 -6.98 2.83 -2.17
N MET A 25 -8.13 3.29 -1.69
CA MET A 25 -8.26 3.90 -0.36
C MET A 25 -7.82 2.96 0.78
N ILE A 26 -8.12 1.67 0.70
CA ILE A 26 -7.72 0.70 1.73
C ILE A 26 -6.19 0.52 1.72
N SER A 27 -5.59 0.35 0.54
CA SER A 27 -4.13 0.18 0.40
C SER A 27 -3.38 1.40 0.94
N TRP A 28 -3.77 2.62 0.55
CA TRP A 28 -3.13 3.84 1.02
C TRP A 28 -3.35 4.11 2.50
N SER A 29 -4.52 3.74 3.05
CA SER A 29 -4.76 3.80 4.49
C SER A 29 -3.76 2.91 5.23
N TYR A 30 -3.56 1.67 4.76
CA TYR A 30 -2.65 0.72 5.41
C TYR A 30 -1.19 1.17 5.30
N TYR A 31 -0.74 1.60 4.12
CA TYR A 31 0.64 2.08 3.95
C TYR A 31 0.96 3.29 4.83
N GLY A 32 0.04 4.25 4.94
CA GLY A 32 0.25 5.40 5.81
C GLY A 32 0.13 5.06 7.31
N GLU A 33 -0.71 4.09 7.69
CA GLU A 33 -0.75 3.55 9.06
C GLU A 33 0.59 2.94 9.46
N GLN A 34 1.14 2.06 8.62
CA GLN A 34 2.46 1.45 8.86
C GLN A 34 3.59 2.51 8.91
N GLY A 35 3.55 3.50 8.02
CA GLY A 35 4.48 4.62 8.05
C GLY A 35 4.38 5.44 9.34
N MET A 36 3.17 5.67 9.84
CA MET A 36 2.95 6.41 11.08
C MET A 36 3.40 5.61 12.30
N VAL A 37 3.15 4.30 12.32
CA VAL A 37 3.65 3.39 13.37
C VAL A 37 5.18 3.40 13.40
N TYR A 38 5.83 3.37 12.24
CA TYR A 38 7.29 3.45 12.15
C TYR A 38 7.85 4.78 12.69
N LEU A 39 7.17 5.90 12.46
CA LEU A 39 7.63 7.23 12.87
C LEU A 39 7.33 7.59 14.33
N LEU A 40 6.14 7.23 14.83
CA LEU A 40 5.61 7.69 16.12
C LEU A 40 5.15 6.54 17.05
N GLY A 41 5.34 5.29 16.65
CA GLY A 41 4.94 4.10 17.41
C GLY A 41 3.44 3.75 17.29
N GLU A 42 3.06 2.62 17.87
CA GLU A 42 1.72 2.01 17.76
C GLU A 42 0.58 2.90 18.27
N TRP A 43 0.85 3.81 19.20
CA TRP A 43 -0.16 4.71 19.76
C TRP A 43 -0.74 5.68 18.70
N SER A 44 -0.03 5.91 17.61
CA SER A 44 -0.41 6.87 16.56
C SER A 44 -1.40 6.31 15.53
N VAL A 45 -1.77 5.03 15.61
CA VAL A 45 -2.70 4.37 14.67
C VAL A 45 -4.10 4.97 14.72
N LEU A 46 -4.66 5.10 15.93
CA LEU A 46 -6.02 5.64 16.13
C LEU A 46 -6.16 7.09 15.65
N PRO A 47 -5.28 8.05 16.02
CA PRO A 47 -5.38 9.41 15.51
C PRO A 47 -5.17 9.47 13.99
N TYR A 48 -4.28 8.64 13.42
CA TYR A 48 -4.09 8.57 11.97
C TYR A 48 -5.39 8.16 11.23
N LYS A 49 -6.07 7.10 11.69
CA LYS A 49 -7.34 6.64 11.08
C LYS A 49 -8.42 7.72 11.11
N VAL A 50 -8.52 8.46 12.21
CA VAL A 50 -9.49 9.57 12.34
C VAL A 50 -9.17 10.68 11.35
N VAL A 51 -7.91 11.10 11.26
CA VAL A 51 -7.48 12.14 10.30
C VAL A 51 -7.71 11.67 8.86
N TYR A 52 -7.38 10.41 8.54
CA TYR A 52 -7.56 9.85 7.20
C TYR A 52 -9.04 9.85 6.78
N CYS A 53 -9.95 9.42 7.65
CA CYS A 53 -11.39 9.48 7.39
C CYS A 53 -11.89 10.92 7.17
N LEU A 54 -11.42 11.88 7.99
CA LEU A 54 -11.79 13.28 7.83
C LEU A 54 -11.28 13.86 6.50
N LEU A 55 -10.06 13.52 6.09
CA LEU A 55 -9.48 13.94 4.81
C LEU A 55 -10.27 13.40 3.62
N ILE A 56 -10.74 12.14 3.68
CA ILE A 56 -11.62 11.56 2.65
C ILE A 56 -12.92 12.36 2.55
N ILE A 57 -13.55 12.67 3.69
CA ILE A 57 -14.79 13.47 3.70
C ILE A 57 -14.52 14.84 3.06
N VAL A 58 -13.45 15.54 3.44
CA VAL A 58 -13.08 16.84 2.88
C VAL A 58 -12.82 16.75 1.37
N ALA A 59 -12.13 15.70 0.90
CA ALA A 59 -11.88 15.48 -0.52
C ALA A 59 -13.18 15.25 -1.31
N THR A 60 -14.15 14.53 -0.73
CA THR A 60 -15.45 14.28 -1.38
C THR A 60 -16.44 15.44 -1.30
N LEU A 61 -16.25 16.40 -0.37
CA LEU A 61 -17.11 17.58 -0.21
C LEU A 61 -16.97 18.61 -1.34
N GLY A 62 -16.06 18.39 -2.31
CA GLY A 62 -15.99 19.22 -3.52
C GLY A 62 -15.46 20.64 -3.29
N PHE A 63 -14.75 20.89 -2.17
CA PHE A 63 -14.07 22.16 -1.93
C PHE A 63 -12.95 22.43 -2.95
N ILE A 64 -12.40 21.38 -3.55
CA ILE A 64 -11.42 21.44 -4.63
C ILE A 64 -12.20 21.31 -5.95
N THR A 65 -12.61 22.45 -6.51
CA THR A 65 -13.45 22.53 -7.70
C THR A 65 -12.68 22.45 -9.02
N THR A 66 -11.37 22.20 -8.98
CA THR A 66 -10.52 22.20 -10.17
C THR A 66 -9.66 20.94 -10.20
N ASP A 67 -9.94 20.06 -11.17
CA ASP A 67 -9.21 18.81 -11.40
C ASP A 67 -7.69 19.00 -11.40
N ALA A 68 -7.22 20.17 -11.90
CA ALA A 68 -5.82 20.54 -11.95
C ALA A 68 -5.17 20.77 -10.56
N GLU A 69 -5.90 21.30 -9.58
CA GLU A 69 -5.34 21.50 -8.24
C GLU A 69 -5.18 20.17 -7.50
N LEU A 70 -6.15 19.28 -7.66
CA LEU A 70 -6.09 17.93 -7.08
C LEU A 70 -4.97 17.09 -7.71
N ASP A 71 -4.81 17.19 -9.03
CA ASP A 71 -3.74 16.50 -9.75
C ASP A 71 -2.36 17.03 -9.35
N ASN A 72 -2.21 18.36 -9.25
CA ASN A 72 -0.97 18.98 -8.77
C ASN A 72 -0.62 18.57 -7.34
N LEU A 73 -1.59 18.53 -6.42
CA LEU A 73 -1.35 18.10 -5.03
C LEU A 73 -0.93 16.63 -4.96
N THR A 74 -1.59 15.77 -5.73
CA THR A 74 -1.28 14.34 -5.81
C THR A 74 0.11 14.10 -6.42
N ALA A 75 0.44 14.85 -7.48
CA ALA A 75 1.74 14.80 -8.14
C ALA A 75 2.86 15.26 -7.19
N LEU A 76 2.64 16.31 -6.41
CA LEU A 76 3.61 16.76 -5.40
C LEU A 76 3.80 15.72 -4.29
N GLY A 77 2.70 15.18 -3.73
CA GLY A 77 2.77 14.16 -2.68
C GLY A 77 3.51 12.89 -3.13
N THR A 78 3.16 12.38 -4.31
CA THR A 78 3.82 11.22 -4.91
C THR A 78 5.27 11.54 -5.32
N GLY A 79 5.52 12.75 -5.81
CA GLY A 79 6.85 13.22 -6.19
C GLY A 79 7.83 13.25 -5.02
N VAL A 80 7.39 13.76 -3.86
CA VAL A 80 8.19 13.76 -2.63
C VAL A 80 8.47 12.33 -2.15
N MET A 81 7.46 11.45 -2.20
CA MET A 81 7.61 10.03 -1.84
C MET A 81 8.62 9.32 -2.75
N LEU A 82 8.54 9.53 -4.07
CA LEU A 82 9.47 8.96 -5.04
C LEU A 82 10.88 9.50 -4.85
N TRP A 83 11.02 10.81 -4.60
CA TRP A 83 12.31 11.45 -4.35
C TRP A 83 13.01 10.88 -3.10
N ALA A 84 12.27 10.53 -2.06
CA ALA A 84 12.83 9.85 -0.89
C ALA A 84 13.17 8.36 -1.18
N ASN A 85 12.26 7.63 -1.83
CA ASN A 85 12.42 6.19 -2.04
C ASN A 85 13.47 5.81 -3.09
N ILE A 86 13.60 6.56 -4.19
CA ILE A 86 14.54 6.21 -5.28
C ILE A 86 16.00 6.16 -4.81
N PRO A 87 16.54 7.17 -4.09
CA PRO A 87 17.91 7.11 -3.56
C PRO A 87 18.13 5.92 -2.63
N ILE A 88 17.16 5.62 -1.75
CA ILE A 88 17.21 4.46 -0.85
C ILE A 88 17.29 3.17 -1.67
N MET A 89 16.42 3.01 -2.68
CA MET A 89 16.44 1.84 -3.56
C MET A 89 17.77 1.69 -4.32
N VAL A 90 18.42 2.79 -4.72
CA VAL A 90 19.72 2.73 -5.38
C VAL A 90 20.82 2.27 -4.41
N ILE A 91 20.83 2.81 -3.18
CA ILE A 91 21.81 2.46 -2.15
C ILE A 91 21.65 0.99 -1.72
N PHE A 92 20.42 0.57 -1.42
CA PHE A 92 20.13 -0.79 -0.96
C PHE A 92 19.96 -1.79 -2.11
N GLY A 93 19.89 -1.33 -3.36
CA GLY A 93 19.70 -2.18 -4.53
C GLY A 93 20.78 -3.25 -4.69
N ALA A 94 22.03 -2.91 -4.36
CA ALA A 94 23.13 -3.89 -4.37
C ALA A 94 22.91 -5.01 -3.33
N VAL A 95 22.41 -4.67 -2.14
CA VAL A 95 22.09 -5.64 -1.08
C VAL A 95 20.89 -6.50 -1.48
N ALA A 96 19.84 -5.88 -2.01
CA ALA A 96 18.64 -6.58 -2.49
C ALA A 96 18.98 -7.56 -3.63
N MET A 97 19.81 -7.16 -4.59
CA MET A 97 20.25 -8.03 -5.68
C MET A 97 21.14 -9.18 -5.18
N ARG A 98 21.96 -8.97 -4.15
CA ARG A 98 22.74 -10.04 -3.53
C ARG A 98 21.84 -11.07 -2.85
N ALA A 99 20.86 -10.61 -2.06
CA ALA A 99 19.87 -11.47 -1.42
C ALA A 99 19.03 -12.24 -2.46
N TYR A 100 18.64 -11.59 -3.56
CA TYR A 100 17.94 -12.23 -4.68
C TYR A 100 18.76 -13.38 -5.30
N HIS A 101 20.03 -13.14 -5.62
CA HIS A 101 20.89 -14.19 -6.19
C HIS A 101 21.14 -15.33 -5.22
N GLU A 102 21.26 -15.04 -3.93
CA GLU A 102 21.40 -16.03 -2.87
C GLU A 102 20.15 -16.91 -2.75
N TYR A 103 18.96 -16.29 -2.69
CA TYR A 103 17.68 -16.99 -2.70
C TYR A 103 17.53 -17.89 -3.93
N MET A 104 17.80 -17.34 -5.11
CA MET A 104 17.66 -18.10 -6.36
C MET A 104 18.70 -19.22 -6.49
N GLY A 105 19.88 -19.03 -5.86
CA GLY A 105 20.88 -20.07 -5.68
C GLY A 105 20.39 -21.20 -4.77
N ARG A 106 19.81 -20.87 -3.60
CA ARG A 106 19.24 -21.85 -2.66
C ARG A 106 18.10 -22.65 -3.31
N LEU A 107 17.21 -21.96 -4.03
CA LEU A 107 16.10 -22.59 -4.75
C LEU A 107 16.59 -23.59 -5.81
N LYS A 108 17.65 -23.26 -6.56
CA LYS A 108 18.26 -24.16 -7.56
C LYS A 108 18.99 -25.35 -6.95
N ARG A 109 19.55 -25.21 -5.74
CA ARG A 109 20.23 -26.29 -5.01
C ARG A 109 19.26 -27.20 -4.25
N GLY A 110 17.98 -26.84 -4.17
CA GLY A 110 16.99 -27.58 -3.37
C GLY A 110 17.15 -27.40 -1.86
N GLU A 111 17.96 -26.44 -1.42
CA GLU A 111 18.26 -26.10 -0.02
C GLU A 111 17.37 -24.94 0.47
N MET A 112 16.07 -25.06 0.21
CA MET A 112 15.10 -24.23 0.92
C MET A 112 15.08 -24.76 2.35
N ASP A 113 15.13 -23.88 3.35
CA ASP A 113 14.96 -24.32 4.73
C ASP A 113 13.71 -25.21 4.83
N PRO A 114 13.73 -26.27 5.67
CA PRO A 114 12.52 -27.00 5.96
C PRO A 114 11.44 -25.99 6.33
N PRO A 115 10.18 -26.20 5.89
CA PRO A 115 9.09 -25.29 6.21
C PRO A 115 9.17 -24.97 7.70
N HIS A 116 9.36 -23.70 8.05
CA HIS A 116 9.22 -23.26 9.43
C HIS A 116 7.87 -23.79 9.88
N ASP A 117 7.82 -24.60 10.94
CA ASP A 117 6.56 -25.12 11.45
C ASP A 117 5.61 -23.93 11.63
N ALA A 118 4.39 -24.06 11.12
CA ALA A 118 3.42 -22.98 11.19
C ALA A 118 3.33 -22.53 12.65
N PRO A 119 3.53 -21.23 12.95
CA PRO A 119 3.43 -20.74 14.32
C PRO A 119 2.09 -21.19 14.90
N SER A 120 2.08 -21.60 16.17
CA SER A 120 0.85 -22.01 16.83
C SER A 120 -0.18 -20.89 16.68
N ILE A 121 -1.46 -21.24 16.49
CA ILE A 121 -2.53 -20.23 16.41
C ILE A 121 -2.53 -19.31 17.65
N GLU A 122 -2.06 -19.82 18.80
CA GLU A 122 -1.86 -19.01 20.01
C GLU A 122 -0.77 -17.94 19.85
N ASP A 123 0.30 -18.19 19.09
CA ASP A 123 1.39 -17.24 18.86
C ASP A 123 1.00 -16.17 17.83
N VAL A 124 0.24 -16.55 16.79
CA VAL A 124 -0.31 -15.64 15.76
C VAL A 124 -1.39 -14.72 16.32
N VAL A 125 -2.23 -15.24 17.22
CA VAL A 125 -3.26 -14.43 17.91
C VAL A 125 -2.61 -13.58 19.03
N GLY A 126 -1.51 -14.04 19.60
CA GLY A 126 -0.74 -13.36 20.64
C GLY A 126 0.22 -12.29 20.14
N GLY A 127 0.45 -12.18 18.83
CA GLY A 127 1.37 -11.19 18.23
C GLY A 127 2.83 -11.37 18.65
N ARG A 128 3.21 -12.59 19.05
CA ARG A 128 4.58 -12.94 19.48
C ARG A 128 5.44 -13.49 18.35
N ASP A 129 4.88 -13.59 17.15
CA ASP A 129 5.47 -14.09 15.92
C ASP A 129 6.31 -13.03 15.18
N VAL A 130 6.37 -11.80 15.68
CA VAL A 130 7.07 -10.66 15.05
C VAL A 130 8.38 -10.26 15.75
N GLU A 131 8.71 -10.86 16.89
CA GLU A 131 9.94 -10.58 17.66
C GLU A 131 10.95 -11.74 17.55
N GLU A 132 11.53 -11.97 16.37
CA GLU A 132 12.91 -12.50 16.25
C GLU A 132 13.70 -11.75 15.17
#